data_AF-A0A1N7HKN1-F1
#
_entry.id   AF-A0A1N7HKN1-F1
#
_cell.length_a   1.000
_cell.length_b   1.000
_cell.length_c   1.000
_cell.angle_alpha   90.00
_cell.angle_beta   90.00
_cell.angle_gamma   90.00
#
_symmetry.space_group_name_H-M   'P 1'
#
loop_
_entity.id
_entity.type
_entity.pdbx_description
1 polymer ?
#
loop_
_entity_poly.entity_id
_entity_poly.type
_entity_poly.pdbx_seq_one_letter_code
_entity_poly.pdbx_strand_id
1 'polypeptide(L)'
;MKRTLTLGGIAVGLLASAVVAAPAHADSVPHDTLASSNFAAKQVAAFWFGERMANLRNAKPYNVETRVSAKHVSTGGASADSKPGVVGSSGDKKATTSTKNVNLPKTTGKVFFIGADHRPHWCTATAVQSHYKNLVATAGHCVYDTKSNKATLDKWVFVPGY
;
A
#
# COMPACT_ATOMS: atom_id res chain seq x y z
N MET A 1 -67.08 -49.63 -8.08
CA MET A 1 -65.86 -50.24 -7.48
C MET A 1 -64.64 -49.53 -8.05
N LYS A 2 -63.66 -49.22 -7.19
CA LYS A 2 -62.61 -48.19 -7.36
C LYS A 2 -61.67 -48.45 -8.55
N ARG A 3 -61.33 -47.38 -9.28
CA ARG A 3 -60.33 -47.34 -10.37
C ARG A 3 -58.93 -47.19 -9.77
N THR A 4 -57.98 -47.99 -10.26
CA THR A 4 -56.57 -48.05 -9.83
C THR A 4 -55.63 -47.76 -11.00
N LEU A 5 -54.46 -47.18 -10.66
CA LEU A 5 -53.20 -47.08 -11.42
C LEU A 5 -53.16 -45.93 -12.46
N THR A 6 -52.17 -45.03 -12.54
CA THR A 6 -50.81 -44.92 -11.98
C THR A 6 -50.33 -43.48 -12.14
N LEU A 7 -49.87 -42.83 -11.06
CA LEU A 7 -48.96 -41.67 -11.15
C LEU A 7 -47.53 -42.21 -11.17
N GLY A 8 -46.68 -41.71 -12.07
CA GLY A 8 -45.24 -41.93 -11.95
C GLY A 8 -44.47 -41.56 -13.21
N GLY A 9 -43.85 -40.39 -13.22
CA GLY A 9 -42.91 -39.98 -14.26
C GLY A 9 -42.68 -38.48 -14.32
N ILE A 10 -42.30 -37.86 -13.19
CA ILE A 10 -41.81 -36.48 -13.20
C ILE A 10 -40.41 -36.53 -13.83
N ALA A 11 -40.26 -35.94 -15.01
CA ALA A 11 -38.96 -35.65 -15.59
C ALA A 11 -38.24 -34.63 -14.70
N VAL A 12 -37.35 -35.10 -13.83
CA VAL A 12 -36.43 -34.23 -13.08
C VAL A 12 -35.32 -33.83 -14.04
N GLY A 13 -35.56 -32.75 -14.79
CA GLY A 13 -34.50 -32.04 -15.50
C GLY A 13 -33.55 -31.44 -14.47
N LEU A 14 -32.38 -32.05 -14.30
CA LEU A 14 -31.26 -31.46 -13.57
C LEU A 14 -30.81 -30.20 -14.33
N LEU A 15 -31.31 -29.04 -13.90
CA LEU A 15 -30.74 -27.75 -14.25
C LEU A 15 -29.38 -27.65 -13.56
N ALA A 16 -28.33 -28.10 -14.27
CA ALA A 16 -26.96 -27.79 -13.92
C ALA A 16 -26.74 -26.29 -14.14
N SER A 17 -27.04 -25.48 -13.13
CA SER A 17 -26.64 -24.08 -13.06
C SER A 17 -25.12 -24.03 -12.94
N ALA A 18 -24.42 -24.06 -14.08
CA ALA A 18 -23.02 -23.67 -14.13
C ALA A 18 -22.96 -22.18 -13.77
N VAL A 19 -22.71 -21.87 -12.50
CA VAL A 19 -22.26 -20.55 -12.10
C VAL A 19 -20.91 -20.35 -12.78
N VAL A 20 -20.94 -19.72 -13.95
CA VAL A 20 -19.73 -19.16 -14.56
C VAL A 20 -19.32 -18.05 -13.61
N ALA A 21 -18.29 -18.30 -12.80
CA ALA A 21 -17.66 -17.24 -12.03
C ALA A 21 -17.29 -16.14 -13.02
N ALA A 22 -17.93 -14.97 -12.91
CA ALA A 22 -17.52 -13.81 -13.67
C ALA A 22 -16.02 -13.59 -13.40
N PRO A 23 -15.21 -13.30 -14.43
CA PRO A 23 -13.81 -13.00 -14.21
C PRO A 23 -13.73 -11.86 -13.20
N ALA A 24 -12.99 -12.06 -12.11
CA ALA A 24 -12.69 -10.98 -11.19
C ALA A 24 -11.92 -9.92 -11.99
N HIS A 25 -12.56 -8.78 -12.25
CA HIS A 25 -11.86 -7.62 -12.77
C HIS A 25 -11.01 -7.07 -11.63
N ALA A 26 -9.74 -6.78 -11.91
CA ALA A 26 -8.88 -6.11 -10.95
C ALA A 26 -9.57 -4.81 -10.50
N ASP A 27 -9.89 -4.72 -9.21
CA ASP A 27 -10.43 -3.49 -8.62
C ASP A 27 -9.45 -2.34 -8.89
N SER A 28 -9.99 -1.15 -9.16
CA SER A 28 -9.16 0.04 -9.31
C SER A 28 -8.36 0.25 -8.02
N VAL A 29 -7.02 0.27 -8.12
CA VAL A 29 -6.17 0.55 -6.96
C VAL A 29 -6.49 1.97 -6.47
N PRO A 30 -6.94 2.14 -5.22
CA PRO A 30 -7.20 3.46 -4.66
C PRO A 30 -5.92 4.29 -4.71
N HIS A 31 -6.03 5.51 -5.21
CA HIS A 31 -4.92 6.45 -5.26
C HIS A 31 -5.41 7.83 -4.84
N ASP A 32 -4.50 8.61 -4.26
CA ASP A 32 -4.72 9.99 -3.90
C ASP A 32 -3.47 10.81 -4.19
N THR A 33 -3.65 12.07 -4.55
CA THR A 33 -2.57 12.94 -4.99
C THR A 33 -2.04 13.75 -3.81
N LEU A 34 -0.92 13.32 -3.23
CA LEU A 34 -0.28 13.99 -2.09
C LEU A 34 0.24 15.41 -2.42
N ALA A 35 0.62 15.65 -3.67
CA ALA A 35 1.01 16.96 -4.18
C ALA A 35 0.57 17.11 -5.64
N SER A 36 -0.37 18.02 -5.91
CA SER A 36 -1.03 18.17 -7.22
C SER A 36 -0.17 18.79 -8.31
N SER A 37 0.99 19.33 -7.97
CA SER A 37 1.91 19.95 -8.93
C SER A 37 3.34 19.98 -8.40
N ASN A 38 4.30 20.23 -9.30
CA ASN A 38 5.69 20.50 -8.94
C ASN A 38 5.83 21.70 -7.99
N PHE A 39 4.96 22.70 -8.12
CA PHE A 39 4.95 23.85 -7.22
C PHE A 39 4.49 23.44 -5.81
N ALA A 40 3.40 22.67 -5.70
CA ALA A 40 2.94 22.12 -4.43
C ALA A 40 4.02 21.24 -3.76
N ALA A 41 4.69 20.38 -4.53
CA ALA A 41 5.79 19.56 -4.02
C ALA A 41 6.97 20.40 -3.49
N LYS A 42 7.33 21.50 -4.18
CA LYS A 42 8.35 22.45 -3.70
C LYS A 42 7.91 23.17 -2.43
N GLN A 43 6.63 23.50 -2.28
CA GLN A 43 6.11 24.09 -1.05
C GLN A 43 6.16 23.13 0.13
N VAL A 44 5.86 21.84 -0.09
CA VAL A 44 6.05 20.80 0.94
C VAL A 44 7.52 20.72 1.35
N ALA A 45 8.45 20.69 0.39
CA ALA A 45 9.88 20.71 0.70
C ALA A 45 10.27 21.98 1.48
N ALA A 46 9.83 23.16 1.04
CA ALA A 46 10.12 24.43 1.72
C ALA A 46 9.60 24.44 3.17
N PHE A 47 8.43 23.87 3.43
CA PHE A 47 7.88 23.72 4.78
C PHE A 47 8.81 22.90 5.70
N TRP A 48 9.39 21.81 5.19
CA TRP A 48 10.27 20.95 6.00
C TRP A 48 11.69 21.46 6.14
N PHE A 49 12.25 22.04 5.08
CA PHE A 49 13.63 22.53 5.04
C PHE A 49 13.79 23.98 5.50
N GLY A 50 12.69 24.71 5.67
CA GLY A 50 12.68 26.04 6.28
C GLY A 50 13.25 26.06 7.70
N GLU A 51 13.59 27.26 8.17
CA GLU A 51 14.02 27.50 9.56
C GLU A 51 15.12 26.54 10.07
N ARG A 52 16.15 26.30 9.25
CA ARG A 52 17.22 25.32 9.56
C ARG A 52 16.67 23.92 9.85
N MET A 53 15.68 23.48 9.07
CA MET A 53 15.04 22.17 9.18
C MET A 53 14.37 21.94 10.54
N ALA A 54 13.85 22.99 11.18
CA ALA A 54 13.26 22.90 12.52
C ALA A 54 12.14 21.85 12.58
N ASN A 55 11.27 21.81 11.57
CA ASN A 55 10.17 20.85 11.49
C ASN A 55 10.67 19.40 11.40
N LEU A 56 11.71 19.13 10.61
CA LEU A 56 12.31 17.79 10.51
C LEU A 56 12.96 17.36 11.83
N ARG A 57 13.68 18.29 12.48
CA ARG A 57 14.38 18.02 13.76
C ARG A 57 13.40 17.80 14.92
N ASN A 58 12.28 18.50 14.92
CA ASN A 58 11.28 18.46 16.00
C ASN A 58 10.19 17.41 15.76
N ALA A 59 10.12 16.80 14.57
CA ALA A 59 9.14 15.77 14.25
C ALA A 59 9.28 14.57 15.20
N LYS A 60 8.14 14.05 15.67
CA LYS A 60 8.10 12.92 16.61
C LYS A 60 7.75 11.62 15.89
N PRO A 61 8.23 10.46 16.36
CA PRO A 61 7.80 9.18 15.81
C PRO A 61 6.27 9.10 15.82
N TYR A 62 5.67 8.69 14.71
CA TYR A 62 4.23 8.45 14.65
C TYR A 62 3.93 7.12 15.32
N ASN A 63 3.67 7.18 16.63
CA ASN A 63 3.49 6.02 17.48
C ASN A 63 2.02 5.54 17.46
N VAL A 64 1.55 5.11 16.30
CA VAL A 64 0.37 4.26 16.24
C VAL A 64 0.81 2.81 16.36
N GLU A 65 0.91 2.32 17.60
CA GLU A 65 1.03 0.88 17.86
C GLU A 65 -0.24 0.23 17.32
N THR A 66 -0.18 -0.25 16.08
CA THR A 66 -1.30 -0.97 15.49
C THR A 66 -1.27 -2.36 16.10
N ARG A 67 -1.96 -2.53 17.24
CA ARG A 67 -2.19 -3.86 17.81
C ARG A 67 -3.04 -4.63 16.80
N VAL A 68 -2.37 -5.46 15.99
CA VAL A 68 -3.06 -6.40 15.09
C VAL A 68 -3.63 -7.51 15.97
N SER A 69 -4.77 -7.24 16.62
CA SER A 69 -5.64 -8.28 17.19
C SER A 69 -6.45 -8.88 16.06
N ALA A 70 -5.78 -9.55 15.13
CA ALA A 70 -6.45 -10.36 14.15
C ALA A 70 -6.21 -11.82 14.53
N LYS A 71 -7.26 -12.48 15.04
CA LYS A 71 -7.36 -13.92 14.79
C LYS A 71 -7.46 -14.00 13.27
N HIS A 72 -6.37 -14.38 12.60
CA HIS A 72 -6.36 -14.58 11.15
C HIS A 72 -7.36 -15.69 10.84
N VAL A 73 -8.61 -15.31 10.59
CA VAL A 73 -9.65 -16.20 10.12
C VAL A 73 -9.63 -16.04 8.61
N SER A 74 -8.85 -16.89 7.95
CA SER A 74 -8.94 -17.05 6.50
C SER A 74 -10.26 -17.77 6.19
N THR A 75 -11.37 -17.04 6.18
CA THR A 75 -12.59 -17.48 5.49
C THR A 75 -12.36 -17.25 4.01
N GLY A 76 -11.52 -18.08 3.37
CA GLY A 76 -11.30 -18.13 1.92
C GLY A 76 -11.59 -16.83 1.18
N GLY A 77 -10.71 -15.83 1.33
CA GLY A 77 -10.79 -14.60 0.53
C GLY A 77 -10.47 -14.87 -0.94
N ALA A 78 -10.72 -13.89 -1.80
CA ALA A 78 -10.39 -13.96 -3.22
C ALA A 78 -8.96 -14.51 -3.41
N SER A 79 -8.83 -15.55 -4.23
CA SER A 79 -7.51 -16.02 -4.68
C SER A 79 -6.83 -14.83 -5.35
N ALA A 80 -5.53 -14.64 -5.09
CA ALA A 80 -4.77 -13.66 -5.83
C ALA A 80 -4.94 -13.92 -7.34
N ASP A 81 -5.35 -12.90 -8.09
CA ASP A 81 -5.59 -13.00 -9.54
C ASP A 81 -4.31 -13.31 -10.32
N SER A 82 -3.16 -13.08 -9.68
CA SER A 82 -1.84 -13.32 -10.24
C SER A 82 -0.84 -13.76 -9.18
N LYS A 83 0.28 -14.35 -9.62
CA LYS A 83 1.43 -14.60 -8.75
C LYS A 83 1.90 -13.27 -8.12
N PRO A 84 2.43 -13.29 -6.88
CA PRO A 84 3.04 -12.11 -6.26
C PRO A 84 4.06 -11.48 -7.21
N GLY A 85 3.93 -10.16 -7.42
CA GLY A 85 4.93 -9.40 -8.16
C GLY A 85 6.25 -9.39 -7.39
N VAL A 86 7.36 -9.66 -8.07
CA VAL A 86 8.71 -9.51 -7.50
C VAL A 86 9.30 -8.21 -8.01
N VAL A 87 9.73 -7.35 -7.09
CA VAL A 87 10.57 -6.19 -7.45
C VAL A 87 12.03 -6.63 -7.45
N GLY A 88 12.75 -6.39 -8.55
CA GLY A 88 14.19 -6.65 -8.62
C GLY A 88 14.97 -5.79 -7.62
N SER A 89 16.11 -6.28 -7.14
CA SER A 89 16.96 -5.51 -6.24
C SER A 89 17.82 -4.52 -7.04
N SER A 90 17.91 -3.28 -6.55
CA SER A 90 18.78 -2.25 -7.13
C SER A 90 20.27 -2.63 -7.04
N GLY A 91 20.63 -3.68 -6.30
CA GLY A 91 21.99 -4.22 -6.15
C GLY A 91 22.35 -5.38 -7.08
N ASP A 92 21.45 -5.86 -7.94
CA ASP A 92 21.67 -7.06 -8.76
C ASP A 92 22.64 -6.86 -9.94
N LYS A 93 23.17 -5.65 -10.12
CA LYS A 93 24.25 -5.41 -11.09
C LYS A 93 25.54 -5.97 -10.51
N LYS A 94 26.02 -7.09 -11.06
CA LYS A 94 27.36 -7.63 -10.80
C LYS A 94 28.37 -6.49 -10.92
N ALA A 95 29.02 -6.13 -9.81
CA ALA A 95 30.06 -5.11 -9.83
C ALA A 95 31.13 -5.53 -10.84
N THR A 96 31.31 -4.73 -11.90
CA THR A 96 32.35 -4.95 -12.93
C THR A 96 33.75 -4.68 -12.39
N THR A 97 33.85 -4.21 -11.15
CA THR A 97 35.11 -3.84 -10.49
C THR A 97 34.95 -4.01 -8.98
N SER A 98 35.90 -4.71 -8.35
CA SER A 98 35.98 -4.82 -6.89
C SER A 98 36.40 -3.47 -6.32
N THR A 99 35.42 -2.66 -5.93
CA THR A 99 35.66 -1.39 -5.23
C THR A 99 35.51 -1.66 -3.75
N LYS A 100 36.56 -1.38 -2.96
CA LYS A 100 36.52 -1.53 -1.48
C LYS A 100 35.59 -0.51 -0.82
N ASN A 101 35.12 0.47 -1.57
CA ASN A 101 34.21 1.52 -1.10
C ASN A 101 33.04 1.64 -2.08
N VAL A 102 32.05 0.77 -1.94
CA VAL A 102 30.75 0.95 -2.58
C VAL A 102 29.89 1.71 -1.59
N ASN A 103 29.63 2.99 -1.85
CA ASN A 103 28.56 3.70 -1.15
C ASN A 103 27.24 3.21 -1.73
N LEU A 104 26.67 2.14 -1.14
CA LEU A 104 25.37 1.66 -1.59
C LEU A 104 24.33 2.77 -1.38
N PRO A 105 23.42 2.99 -2.35
CA PRO A 105 22.34 3.95 -2.16
C PRO A 105 21.54 3.57 -0.92
N LYS A 106 21.44 4.49 0.04
CA LYS A 106 20.59 4.33 1.22
C LYS A 106 19.12 4.38 0.76
N THR A 107 18.52 3.23 0.56
CA THR A 107 17.11 3.11 0.12
C THR A 107 16.15 3.31 1.27
N THR A 108 16.53 2.94 2.50
CA THR A 108 15.76 3.21 3.72
C THR A 108 15.96 4.65 4.19
N GLY A 109 14.90 5.26 4.70
CA GLY A 109 14.94 6.58 5.29
C GLY A 109 13.69 6.87 6.12
N LYS A 110 13.48 8.16 6.40
CA LYS A 110 12.29 8.62 7.12
C LYS A 110 11.31 9.26 6.16
N VAL A 111 10.04 9.04 6.44
CA VAL A 111 8.94 9.81 5.86
C VAL A 111 8.41 10.76 6.92
N PHE A 112 8.20 12.02 6.54
CA PHE A 112 7.67 13.06 7.39
C PHE A 112 6.32 13.53 6.86
N PHE A 113 5.41 13.87 7.77
CA PHE A 113 4.07 14.34 7.45
C PHE A 113 3.49 15.12 8.64
N ILE A 114 2.40 15.83 8.40
CA ILE A 114 1.55 16.43 9.43
C ILE A 114 0.44 15.45 9.75
N GLY A 115 0.40 14.99 11.00
CA GLY A 115 -0.61 14.06 11.48
C GLY A 115 -2.00 14.70 11.58
N ALA A 116 -3.01 13.87 11.85
CA ALA A 116 -4.37 14.34 12.14
C ALA A 116 -4.45 15.23 13.40
N ASP A 117 -3.42 15.21 14.25
CA ASP A 117 -3.25 16.10 15.41
C ASP A 117 -2.63 17.46 15.05
N HIS A 118 -2.42 17.73 13.76
CA HIS A 118 -1.78 18.93 13.22
C HIS A 118 -0.32 19.11 13.67
N ARG A 119 0.38 18.03 14.02
CA ARG A 119 1.78 18.07 14.46
C ARG A 119 2.72 17.35 13.50
N PRO A 120 4.01 17.72 13.44
CA PRO A 120 4.99 17.04 12.61
C PRO A 120 5.35 15.67 13.18
N HIS A 121 5.24 14.67 12.32
CA HIS A 121 5.49 13.28 12.65
C HIS A 121 6.41 12.61 11.62
N TRP A 122 6.99 11.47 12.02
CA TRP A 122 7.74 10.63 11.10
C TRP A 122 7.48 9.14 11.27
N CYS A 123 7.57 8.41 10.15
CA CYS A 123 7.68 6.95 10.08
C CYS A 123 8.95 6.54 9.33
N THR A 124 9.18 5.23 9.25
CA THR A 124 10.19 4.65 8.36
C THR A 124 9.58 4.33 6.99
N ALA A 125 10.37 4.49 5.94
CA ALA A 125 10.01 4.10 4.58
C ALA A 125 11.23 3.62 3.80
N THR A 126 11.01 2.91 2.69
CA THR A 126 12.09 2.45 1.82
C THR A 126 11.76 2.70 0.35
N ALA A 127 12.73 3.21 -0.40
CA ALA A 127 12.64 3.31 -1.85
C ALA A 127 12.74 1.89 -2.44
N VAL A 128 11.69 1.48 -3.16
CA VAL A 128 11.62 0.18 -3.83
C VAL A 128 11.78 0.35 -5.32
N GLN A 129 12.26 -0.69 -6.00
CA GLN A 129 12.41 -0.54 -7.42
C GLN A 129 11.09 -0.62 -8.16
N SER A 130 10.78 0.43 -8.91
CA SER A 130 9.65 0.53 -9.82
C SER A 130 10.10 0.84 -11.25
N HIS A 131 9.17 0.72 -12.21
CA HIS A 131 9.39 1.09 -13.60
C HIS A 131 9.93 2.53 -13.75
N TYR A 132 9.35 3.47 -12.99
CA TYR A 132 9.67 4.89 -13.05
C TYR A 132 10.64 5.38 -11.96
N LYS A 133 11.21 4.48 -11.15
CA LYS A 133 12.23 4.78 -10.11
C LYS A 133 11.79 5.82 -9.06
N ASN A 134 10.49 5.89 -8.78
CA ASN A 134 9.87 6.91 -7.93
C ASN A 134 8.88 6.30 -6.92
N LEU A 135 9.09 5.05 -6.50
CA LEU A 135 8.18 4.35 -5.58
C LEU A 135 8.81 4.21 -4.19
N VAL A 136 8.03 4.54 -3.17
CA VAL A 136 8.39 4.43 -1.75
C VAL A 136 7.36 3.57 -1.04
N ALA A 137 7.83 2.57 -0.31
CA ALA A 137 7.00 1.70 0.51
C ALA A 137 7.04 2.13 1.98
N THR A 138 5.87 2.21 2.62
CA THR A 138 5.69 2.49 4.04
C THR A 138 4.36 1.89 4.53
N ALA A 139 4.06 1.99 5.84
CA ALA A 139 2.80 1.53 6.38
C ALA A 139 1.64 2.45 5.98
N GLY A 140 0.44 1.89 5.78
CA GLY A 140 -0.74 2.67 5.38
C GLY A 140 -1.05 3.82 6.34
N HIS A 141 -0.91 3.60 7.65
CA HIS A 141 -1.12 4.64 8.67
C HIS A 141 -0.10 5.80 8.63
N CYS A 142 1.01 5.66 7.89
CA CYS A 142 2.01 6.72 7.69
C CYS A 142 1.69 7.60 6.48
N VAL A 143 0.61 7.31 5.76
CA VAL A 143 0.14 8.07 4.60
C VAL A 143 -1.32 8.48 4.77
N TYR A 144 -2.08 7.73 5.56
CA TYR A 144 -3.53 7.86 5.67
C TYR A 144 -3.97 7.89 7.14
N ASP A 145 -4.93 8.76 7.46
CA ASP A 145 -5.56 8.75 8.77
C ASP A 145 -6.58 7.61 8.88
N THR A 146 -6.10 6.51 9.48
CA THR A 146 -6.90 5.30 9.71
C THR A 146 -8.00 5.49 10.78
N LYS A 147 -7.96 6.54 11.60
CA LYS A 147 -8.98 6.80 12.62
C LYS A 147 -10.20 7.51 12.03
N SER A 148 -9.98 8.60 11.30
CA SER A 148 -11.07 9.33 10.66
C SER A 148 -11.53 8.70 9.34
N ASN A 149 -10.70 7.83 8.75
CA ASN A 149 -10.94 7.15 7.48
C ASN A 149 -11.35 8.11 6.36
N LYS A 150 -10.67 9.27 6.27
CA LYS A 150 -11.10 10.38 5.42
C LYS A 150 -10.02 11.06 4.58
N ALA A 151 -8.75 11.08 5.00
CA ALA A 151 -7.74 11.89 4.33
C ALA A 151 -6.34 11.28 4.35
N THR A 152 -5.59 11.55 3.28
CA THR A 152 -4.14 11.42 3.28
C THR A 152 -3.51 12.50 4.17
N LEU A 153 -2.36 12.18 4.75
CA LEU A 153 -1.65 13.06 5.69
C LEU A 153 -0.95 14.20 4.93
N ASP A 154 -1.01 15.43 5.46
CA ASP A 154 -0.50 16.62 4.78
C ASP A 154 1.03 16.72 4.84
N LYS A 155 1.61 17.49 3.91
CA LYS A 155 3.05 17.74 3.78
C LYS A 155 3.88 16.46 3.77
N TRP A 156 3.41 15.42 3.11
CA TRP A 156 4.11 14.15 3.05
C TRP A 156 5.43 14.27 2.26
N VAL A 157 6.57 13.90 2.85
CA VAL A 157 7.89 13.88 2.20
C VAL A 157 8.73 12.70 2.65
N PHE A 158 9.41 12.05 1.70
CA PHE A 158 10.38 10.99 1.99
C PHE A 158 11.81 11.53 1.87
N VAL A 159 12.63 11.27 2.90
CA VAL A 159 14.05 11.64 2.94
C VAL A 159 14.90 10.36 3.07
N PRO A 160 15.51 9.88 1.97
CA PRO A 160 16.35 8.69 1.99
C PRO A 160 17.62 8.93 2.81
N GLY A 161 18.00 7.95 3.64
CA GLY A 161 19.23 8.02 4.43
C GLY A 161 19.25 9.05 5.57
N TYR A 162 18.09 9.61 5.94
CA TYR A 162 17.91 10.48 7.12
C TYR A 162 18.35 9.80 8.42
#